data_AF-A0A3D2WZN2-F1
#
_entry.id   AF-A0A3D2WZN2-F1
#
_cell.length_a   1.000
_cell.length_b   1.000
_cell.length_c   1.000
_cell.angle_alpha   90.00
_cell.angle_beta   90.00
_cell.angle_gamma   90.00
#
_symmetry.space_group_name_H-M   'P 1'
#
loop_
_entity.id
_entity.type
_entity.pdbx_description
1 polymer ?
#
loop_
_entity_poly.entity_id
_entity_poly.type
_entity_poly.pdbx_seq_one_letter_code
_entity_poly.pdbx_strand_id
1 'polypeptide(L)'
;MTDNVVNKAKIGIRWIGIGQIGIRIISMASTIVLARLLMPEDFGTIALARLVMGFILLFSSWGIDAAIIVEEKRSKQIANTAFWINFFIMLLLAIIILISSPFVKKFYDTPILQPILIWMGIGLIFQSFELVPRTLLNKELNYKYLTKINVSVEFIINSLVILLAFLGFGVWSLVIPQIIASPLRAIPFWIKTKWHPTFYIERRDIKDLMSFGKNILASELTRYVNQNTDYFLIGKILTTAKLGYYTFAYNLANWPVVNIVKIINTVALP
;
A
#
# COMPACT_ATOMS: atom_id res chain seq x y z
N MET A 1 -3.24 7.66 -33.96
CA MET A 1 -2.60 7.22 -32.69
C MET A 1 -3.49 7.48 -31.48
N THR A 2 -4.21 8.62 -31.44
CA THR A 2 -5.21 8.99 -30.42
C THR A 2 -6.32 7.96 -30.22
N ASP A 3 -6.91 7.40 -31.27
CA ASP A 3 -8.02 6.42 -31.14
C ASP A 3 -7.61 5.10 -30.44
N ASN A 4 -6.35 4.70 -30.60
CA ASN A 4 -5.83 3.48 -29.96
C ASN A 4 -5.56 3.71 -28.46
N VAL A 5 -5.15 4.91 -28.08
CA VAL A 5 -4.99 5.31 -26.67
C VAL A 5 -6.36 5.40 -25.98
N VAL A 6 -7.35 6.02 -26.62
CA VAL A 6 -8.71 6.14 -26.08
C VAL A 6 -9.37 4.77 -25.91
N ASN A 7 -9.21 3.85 -26.87
CA ASN A 7 -9.75 2.49 -26.74
C ASN A 7 -9.03 1.68 -25.65
N LYS A 8 -7.70 1.80 -25.52
CA LYS A 8 -6.95 1.18 -24.41
C LYS A 8 -7.37 1.75 -23.05
N ALA A 9 -7.61 3.05 -22.96
CA ALA A 9 -8.10 3.71 -21.75
C ALA A 9 -9.50 3.21 -21.36
N LYS A 10 -10.46 3.16 -22.31
CA LYS A 10 -11.82 2.64 -22.06
C LYS A 10 -11.83 1.18 -21.60
N ILE A 11 -11.03 0.33 -22.24
CA ILE A 11 -10.88 -1.07 -21.83
C ILE A 11 -10.21 -1.14 -20.44
N GLY A 12 -9.19 -0.31 -20.19
CA GLY A 12 -8.52 -0.20 -18.90
C GLY A 12 -9.46 0.19 -17.78
N ILE A 13 -10.29 1.22 -17.97
CA ILE A 13 -11.30 1.66 -17.01
C ILE A 13 -12.28 0.53 -16.68
N ARG A 14 -12.76 -0.22 -17.68
CA ARG A 14 -13.65 -1.37 -17.45
C ARG A 14 -12.98 -2.46 -16.61
N TRP A 15 -11.74 -2.83 -16.93
CA TRP A 15 -11.00 -3.83 -16.15
C TRP A 15 -10.74 -3.35 -14.73
N ILE A 16 -10.27 -2.12 -14.56
CA ILE A 16 -10.03 -1.51 -13.25
C ILE A 16 -11.32 -1.49 -12.44
N GLY A 17 -12.43 -1.01 -13.02
CA GLY A 17 -13.73 -0.94 -12.34
C GLY A 17 -14.23 -2.31 -11.87
N ILE A 18 -14.29 -3.30 -12.77
CA ILE A 18 -14.73 -4.66 -12.44
C ILE A 18 -13.80 -5.30 -11.41
N GLY A 19 -12.49 -5.16 -11.60
CA GLY A 19 -11.49 -5.71 -10.68
C GLY A 19 -11.59 -5.13 -9.29
N GLN A 20 -11.80 -3.81 -9.17
CA GLN A 20 -11.97 -3.14 -7.87
C GLN A 20 -13.23 -3.58 -7.15
N ILE A 21 -14.35 -3.73 -7.87
CA ILE A 21 -15.60 -4.26 -7.29
C ILE A 21 -15.37 -5.68 -6.76
N GLY A 22 -14.72 -6.54 -7.55
CA GLY A 22 -14.40 -7.91 -7.15
C GLY A 22 -13.52 -7.97 -5.89
N ILE A 23 -12.41 -7.23 -5.89
CA ILE A 23 -11.50 -7.07 -4.74
C ILE A 23 -12.28 -6.64 -3.49
N ARG A 24 -13.20 -5.68 -3.64
CA ARG A 24 -13.95 -5.12 -2.52
C ARG A 24 -14.95 -6.10 -1.92
N ILE A 25 -15.65 -6.87 -2.76
CA ILE A 25 -16.58 -7.92 -2.30
C ILE A 25 -15.81 -9.00 -1.53
N ILE A 26 -14.68 -9.45 -2.07
CA ILE A 26 -13.81 -10.44 -1.42
C ILE A 26 -13.34 -9.92 -0.06
N SER A 27 -12.87 -8.67 0.00
CA SER A 27 -12.41 -8.03 1.23
C SER A 27 -13.54 -7.91 2.27
N MET A 28 -14.77 -7.61 1.84
CA MET A 28 -15.92 -7.49 2.74
C MET A 28 -16.28 -8.83 3.36
N ALA A 29 -16.40 -9.86 2.53
CA ALA A 29 -16.68 -11.21 2.99
C ALA A 29 -15.62 -11.68 4.00
N SER A 30 -14.34 -11.44 3.69
CA SER A 30 -13.21 -11.70 4.57
C SER A 30 -13.35 -10.97 5.91
N THR A 31 -13.67 -9.68 5.90
CA THR A 31 -13.86 -8.89 7.13
C THR A 31 -14.98 -9.42 8.02
N ILE A 32 -16.10 -9.85 7.44
CA ILE A 32 -17.24 -10.42 8.19
C ILE A 32 -16.83 -11.74 8.86
N VAL A 33 -16.10 -12.59 8.14
CA VAL A 33 -15.58 -13.85 8.68
C VAL A 33 -14.58 -13.58 9.81
N LEU A 34 -13.64 -12.65 9.60
CA LEU A 34 -12.63 -12.29 10.59
C LEU A 34 -13.23 -11.68 11.85
N ALA A 35 -14.31 -10.92 11.74
CA ALA A 35 -15.01 -10.35 12.89
C ALA A 35 -15.60 -11.43 13.84
N ARG A 36 -15.79 -12.66 13.36
CA ARG A 36 -16.22 -13.81 14.19
C ARG A 36 -15.06 -14.64 14.72
N LEU A 37 -13.91 -14.61 14.04
CA LEU A 37 -12.75 -15.45 14.34
C LEU A 37 -11.70 -14.75 15.20
N LEU A 38 -11.58 -13.43 15.09
CA LEU A 38 -10.57 -12.64 15.79
C LEU A 38 -11.17 -11.89 16.97
N MET A 39 -10.33 -11.66 17.98
CA MET A 39 -10.72 -10.88 19.15
C MET A 39 -10.68 -9.37 18.82
N PRO A 40 -11.51 -8.52 19.45
CA PRO A 40 -11.46 -7.07 19.28
C PRO A 40 -10.06 -6.46 19.51
N GLU A 41 -9.27 -7.06 20.41
CA GLU A 41 -7.90 -6.68 20.73
C GLU A 41 -6.96 -6.85 19.52
N ASP A 42 -7.21 -7.86 18.67
CA ASP A 42 -6.41 -8.09 17.47
C ASP A 42 -6.61 -6.95 16.45
N PHE A 43 -7.85 -6.48 16.31
CA PHE A 43 -8.20 -5.34 15.48
C PHE A 43 -7.64 -4.02 16.02
N GLY A 44 -7.62 -3.84 17.34
CA GLY A 44 -6.96 -2.70 17.99
C GLY A 44 -5.46 -2.67 17.74
N THR A 45 -4.79 -3.83 17.86
CA THR A 45 -3.35 -3.96 17.65
C THR A 45 -2.95 -3.64 16.20
N ILE A 46 -3.65 -4.21 15.22
CA ILE A 46 -3.36 -3.94 13.80
C ILE A 46 -3.70 -2.49 13.44
N ALA A 47 -4.70 -1.86 14.07
CA ALA A 47 -5.01 -0.45 13.86
C ALA A 47 -3.85 0.45 14.31
N LEU A 48 -3.28 0.20 15.50
CA LEU A 48 -2.10 0.92 15.97
C LEU A 48 -0.89 0.70 15.05
N ALA A 49 -0.66 -0.54 14.61
CA ALA A 49 0.40 -0.85 13.67
C ALA A 49 0.22 -0.10 12.34
N ARG A 50 -1.01 -0.06 11.80
CA ARG A 50 -1.34 0.69 10.58
C ARG A 50 -1.19 2.19 10.73
N LEU A 51 -1.49 2.75 11.90
CA LEU A 51 -1.25 4.17 12.19
C LEU A 51 0.24 4.46 12.04
N VAL A 52 1.09 3.73 12.76
CA VAL A 52 2.55 3.91 12.73
C VAL A 52 3.10 3.70 11.32
N MET A 53 2.71 2.60 10.66
CA MET A 53 3.15 2.31 9.30
C MET A 53 2.66 3.35 8.29
N GLY A 54 1.44 3.86 8.45
CA GLY A 54 0.88 4.92 7.61
C GLY A 54 1.70 6.19 7.68
N PHE A 55 2.13 6.59 8.88
CA PHE A 55 3.04 7.73 9.06
C PHE A 55 4.41 7.49 8.39
N ILE A 56 5.00 6.31 8.58
CA ILE A 56 6.28 5.94 7.96
C ILE A 56 6.19 5.99 6.42
N LEU A 57 5.09 5.48 5.85
CA LEU A 57 4.87 5.44 4.41
C LEU A 57 4.65 6.82 3.76
N LEU A 58 4.35 7.88 4.53
CA LEU A 58 4.33 9.24 3.98
C LEU A 58 5.69 9.58 3.36
N PHE A 59 6.77 9.16 4.02
CA PHE A 59 8.13 9.39 3.57
C PHE A 59 8.57 8.49 2.41
N SER A 60 7.73 7.57 1.95
CA SER A 60 8.07 6.69 0.83
C SER A 60 7.48 7.14 -0.52
N SER A 61 6.48 8.02 -0.51
CA SER A 61 5.71 8.39 -1.71
C SER A 61 6.15 9.76 -2.26
N TRP A 62 7.26 9.82 -2.98
CA TRP A 62 7.89 11.07 -3.44
C TRP A 62 7.73 11.31 -4.96
N GLY A 63 6.64 10.82 -5.57
CA GLY A 63 6.36 11.04 -6.99
C GLY A 63 7.25 10.23 -7.95
N ILE A 64 7.95 9.20 -7.45
CA ILE A 64 8.79 8.29 -8.25
C ILE A 64 8.00 7.72 -9.44
N ASP A 65 6.74 7.34 -9.18
CA ASP A 65 5.86 6.77 -10.20
C ASP A 65 5.60 7.75 -11.35
N ALA A 66 5.29 9.00 -11.01
CA ALA A 66 4.98 10.06 -11.96
C ALA A 66 6.20 10.41 -12.82
N ALA A 67 7.39 10.48 -12.21
CA ALA A 67 8.63 10.77 -12.93
C ALA A 67 8.96 9.70 -13.99
N ILE A 68 8.75 8.41 -13.67
CA ILE A 68 8.92 7.32 -14.63
C ILE A 68 7.90 7.43 -15.77
N ILE A 69 6.64 7.75 -15.45
CA ILE A 69 5.56 7.84 -16.46
C ILE A 69 5.82 8.98 -17.45
N VAL A 70 6.23 10.16 -16.96
CA VAL A 70 6.43 11.37 -17.78
C VAL A 70 7.68 11.30 -18.66
N GLU A 71 8.74 10.62 -18.22
CA GLU A 71 10.04 10.59 -18.93
C GLU A 71 10.02 9.66 -20.16
N GLU A 72 9.78 10.19 -21.36
CA GLU A 72 9.69 9.36 -22.58
C GLU A 72 11.05 8.84 -23.09
N LYS A 73 12.12 9.66 -23.03
CA LYS A 73 13.37 9.39 -23.75
C LYS A 73 14.34 8.54 -22.93
N ARG A 74 14.37 8.74 -21.61
CA ARG A 74 15.31 8.07 -20.68
C ARG A 74 14.61 7.12 -19.72
N SER A 75 13.55 6.45 -20.17
CA SER A 75 12.66 5.65 -19.32
C SER A 75 13.39 4.54 -18.54
N LYS A 76 14.45 3.94 -19.09
CA LYS A 76 15.22 2.89 -18.40
C LYS A 76 16.19 3.46 -17.35
N GLN A 77 16.82 4.60 -17.63
CA GLN A 77 17.80 5.26 -16.74
C GLN A 77 17.15 5.82 -15.48
N ILE A 78 16.26 6.82 -15.63
CA ILE A 78 14.85 6.64 -15.26
C ILE A 78 14.54 5.70 -14.09
N ALA A 79 14.02 4.55 -14.52
CA ALA A 79 13.62 3.42 -13.70
C ALA A 79 14.74 2.86 -12.82
N ASN A 80 16.00 2.82 -13.29
CA ASN A 80 17.13 2.35 -12.48
C ASN A 80 17.40 3.28 -11.30
N THR A 81 17.51 4.59 -11.55
CA THR A 81 17.73 5.58 -10.49
C THR A 81 16.56 5.55 -9.50
N ALA A 82 15.33 5.52 -10.01
CA ALA A 82 14.11 5.40 -9.22
C ALA A 82 14.09 4.14 -8.34
N PHE A 83 14.50 2.99 -8.88
CA PHE A 83 14.51 1.72 -8.16
C PHE A 83 15.47 1.76 -6.98
N TRP A 84 16.72 2.20 -7.20
CA TRP A 84 17.71 2.23 -6.13
C TRP A 84 17.36 3.24 -5.05
N ILE A 85 16.88 4.43 -5.42
CA ILE A 85 16.40 5.42 -4.46
C ILE A 85 15.25 4.86 -3.63
N ASN A 86 14.25 4.25 -4.29
CA ASN A 86 13.12 3.65 -3.60
C ASN A 86 13.56 2.52 -2.65
N PHE A 87 14.48 1.65 -3.10
CA PHE A 87 15.04 0.59 -2.27
C PHE A 87 15.74 1.14 -1.03
N PHE A 88 16.63 2.13 -1.17
CA PHE A 88 17.33 2.72 -0.04
C PHE A 88 16.40 3.49 0.91
N ILE A 89 15.39 4.18 0.40
CA ILE A 89 14.36 4.81 1.23
C ILE A 89 13.60 3.76 2.03
N MET A 90 13.09 2.71 1.39
CA MET A 90 12.35 1.65 2.09
C MET A 90 13.22 0.92 3.12
N LEU A 91 14.50 0.69 2.81
CA LEU A 91 15.46 0.13 3.75
C LEU A 91 15.70 1.05 4.95
N LEU A 92 15.89 2.35 4.72
CA LEU A 92 16.04 3.34 5.78
C LEU A 92 14.80 3.40 6.67
N LEU A 93 13.60 3.42 6.09
CA LEU A 93 12.34 3.42 6.81
C LEU A 93 12.15 2.13 7.63
N ALA A 94 12.54 0.97 7.09
CA ALA A 94 12.53 -0.29 7.83
C ALA A 94 13.48 -0.26 9.05
N ILE A 95 14.67 0.34 8.90
CA ILE A 95 15.63 0.54 10.02
C ILE A 95 15.05 1.50 11.06
N ILE A 96 14.42 2.60 10.63
CA ILE A 96 13.74 3.55 11.53
C ILE A 96 12.64 2.83 12.33
N ILE A 97 11.84 1.98 11.69
CA ILE A 97 10.84 1.16 12.38
C ILE A 97 11.49 0.21 13.38
N LEU A 98 12.56 -0.50 12.98
CA LEU A 98 13.27 -1.43 13.87
C LEU A 98 13.72 -0.72 15.16
N ILE A 99 14.35 0.45 15.01
CA ILE A 99 14.88 1.25 16.14
C ILE A 99 13.75 1.87 16.97
N SER A 100 12.69 2.37 16.34
CA SER A 100 11.57 3.04 17.03
C SER A 100 10.56 2.08 17.67
N SER A 101 10.46 0.83 17.16
CA SER A 101 9.46 -0.16 17.60
C SER A 101 9.43 -0.45 19.11
N PRO A 102 10.55 -0.49 19.87
CA PRO A 102 10.50 -0.70 21.32
C PRO A 102 9.86 0.49 22.05
N PHE A 103 10.11 1.72 21.59
CA PHE A 103 9.52 2.93 22.15
C PHE A 103 8.01 2.97 21.89
N VAL A 104 7.60 2.62 20.66
CA VAL A 104 6.19 2.56 20.27
C VAL A 104 5.44 1.50 21.09
N LYS A 105 6.00 0.30 21.24
CA LYS A 105 5.44 -0.75 22.11
C LYS A 105 5.22 -0.25 23.54
N LYS A 106 6.20 0.45 24.11
CA LYS A 106 6.13 0.99 25.47
C LYS A 106 5.10 2.11 25.58
N PHE A 107 5.00 2.98 24.57
CA PHE A 107 4.06 4.08 24.54
C PHE A 107 2.60 3.61 24.53
N TYR A 108 2.29 2.56 23.77
CA TYR A 108 0.94 1.99 23.66
C TYR A 108 0.67 0.81 24.60
N ASP A 109 1.60 0.49 25.50
CA ASP A 109 1.53 -0.64 26.44
C ASP A 109 1.07 -1.96 25.78
N THR A 110 1.57 -2.23 24.57
CA THR A 110 1.13 -3.38 23.75
C THR A 110 2.34 -4.20 23.30
N PRO A 111 2.73 -5.27 24.03
CA PRO A 111 3.96 -6.01 23.76
C PRO A 111 4.09 -6.64 22.38
N ILE A 112 2.96 -7.09 21.82
CA ILE A 112 2.88 -7.73 20.50
C ILE A 112 3.09 -6.73 19.35
N LEU A 113 2.96 -5.42 19.60
CA LEU A 113 3.10 -4.39 18.57
C LEU A 113 4.52 -4.31 18.01
N GLN A 114 5.54 -4.51 18.86
CA GLN A 114 6.95 -4.47 18.44
C GLN A 114 7.26 -5.48 17.32
N PRO A 115 7.03 -6.80 17.48
CA PRO A 115 7.32 -7.75 16.41
C PRO A 115 6.46 -7.48 15.17
N ILE A 116 5.20 -7.06 15.31
CA ILE A 116 4.35 -6.70 14.16
C ILE A 116 4.99 -5.57 13.34
N LEU A 117 5.43 -4.49 13.99
CA LEU A 117 6.08 -3.37 13.30
C LEU A 117 7.36 -3.81 12.59
N ILE A 118 8.20 -4.62 13.24
CA ILE A 118 9.43 -5.14 12.63
C ILE A 118 9.11 -5.93 11.36
N TRP A 119 8.14 -6.85 11.41
CA TRP A 119 7.73 -7.63 10.25
C TRP A 119 7.10 -6.78 9.13
N MET A 120 6.28 -5.79 9.48
CA MET A 120 5.77 -4.82 8.50
C MET A 120 6.88 -3.95 7.90
N GLY A 121 7.92 -3.62 8.67
CA GLY A 121 9.13 -2.96 8.20
C GLY A 121 9.89 -3.79 7.16
N ILE A 122 10.04 -5.10 7.39
CA ILE A 122 10.58 -6.04 6.37
C ILE A 122 9.69 -6.02 5.12
N GLY A 123 8.37 -5.93 5.31
CA GLY A 123 7.41 -5.76 4.21
C GLY A 123 7.69 -4.54 3.32
N LEU A 124 8.23 -3.44 3.86
CA LEU A 124 8.61 -2.26 3.06
C LEU A 124 9.71 -2.57 2.04
N ILE A 125 10.67 -3.41 2.43
CA ILE A 125 11.74 -3.85 1.54
C ILE A 125 11.14 -4.61 0.35
N PHE A 126 10.19 -5.53 0.60
CA PHE A 126 9.51 -6.23 -0.50
C PHE A 126 8.67 -5.31 -1.38
N GLN A 127 8.01 -4.30 -0.81
CA GLN A 127 7.29 -3.29 -1.58
C GLN A 127 8.21 -2.50 -2.51
N SER A 128 9.48 -2.30 -2.13
CA SER A 128 10.44 -1.58 -2.98
C SER A 128 10.66 -2.24 -4.35
N PHE A 129 10.56 -3.57 -4.40
CA PHE A 129 10.68 -4.36 -5.64
C PHE A 129 9.41 -4.33 -6.49
N GLU A 130 8.27 -3.95 -5.94
CA GLU A 130 7.00 -3.91 -6.68
C GLU A 130 6.87 -2.61 -7.50
N LEU A 131 7.34 -1.49 -6.96
CA LEU A 131 7.03 -0.14 -7.44
C LEU A 131 7.41 0.10 -8.91
N VAL A 132 8.68 -0.08 -9.26
CA VAL A 132 9.19 0.28 -10.59
C VAL A 132 8.61 -0.61 -11.71
N PRO A 133 8.60 -1.95 -11.61
CA PRO A 133 7.98 -2.80 -12.62
C PRO A 133 6.48 -2.51 -12.81
N ARG A 134 5.75 -2.28 -11.72
CA ARG A 134 4.33 -1.89 -11.77
C ARG A 134 4.15 -0.57 -12.52
N THR A 135 5.00 0.42 -12.25
CA THR A 135 4.96 1.73 -12.89
C THR A 135 5.31 1.66 -14.39
N LEU A 136 6.28 0.82 -14.78
CA LEU A 136 6.57 0.56 -16.20
C LEU A 136 5.37 -0.06 -16.93
N LEU A 137 4.68 -1.03 -16.33
CA LEU A 137 3.45 -1.61 -16.92
C LEU A 137 2.29 -0.61 -16.98
N ASN A 138 2.18 0.29 -16.00
CA ASN A 138 1.23 1.39 -16.02
C ASN A 138 1.51 2.32 -17.21
N LYS A 139 2.79 2.67 -17.43
CA LYS A 139 3.22 3.50 -18.56
C LYS A 139 2.91 2.86 -19.92
N GLU A 140 3.02 1.53 -20.02
CA GLU A 140 2.62 0.77 -21.21
C GLU A 140 1.09 0.64 -21.41
N LEU A 141 0.29 1.21 -20.49
CA LEU A 141 -1.17 1.11 -20.46
C LEU A 141 -1.67 -0.34 -20.42
N ASN A 142 -0.90 -1.26 -19.82
CA ASN A 142 -1.26 -2.68 -19.73
C ASN A 142 -2.18 -2.98 -18.53
N TYR A 143 -3.26 -2.21 -18.43
CA TYR A 143 -4.19 -2.26 -17.29
C TYR A 143 -4.88 -3.61 -17.13
N LYS A 144 -5.09 -4.35 -18.23
CA LYS A 144 -5.66 -5.72 -18.18
C LYS A 144 -4.74 -6.66 -17.39
N TYR A 145 -3.43 -6.62 -17.65
CA TYR A 145 -2.48 -7.46 -16.94
C TYR A 145 -2.36 -7.06 -15.47
N LEU A 146 -2.22 -5.77 -15.20
CA LEU A 146 -2.16 -5.22 -13.84
C LEU A 146 -3.39 -5.61 -13.01
N THR A 147 -4.59 -5.43 -13.58
CA THR A 147 -5.85 -5.78 -12.92
C THR A 147 -5.91 -7.28 -12.64
N LYS A 148 -5.56 -8.14 -13.61
CA LYS A 148 -5.59 -9.59 -13.42
C LYS A 148 -4.69 -10.02 -12.26
N ILE A 149 -3.45 -9.52 -12.21
CA ILE A 149 -2.52 -9.83 -11.11
C ILE A 149 -3.08 -9.32 -9.78
N ASN A 150 -3.54 -8.07 -9.71
CA ASN A 150 -4.06 -7.50 -8.47
C ASN A 150 -5.26 -8.28 -7.93
N VAL A 151 -6.22 -8.64 -8.78
CA VAL A 151 -7.38 -9.44 -8.38
C VAL A 151 -6.97 -10.84 -7.91
N SER A 152 -6.06 -11.51 -8.65
CA SER A 152 -5.57 -12.84 -8.27
C SER A 152 -4.82 -12.83 -6.95
N VAL A 153 -3.93 -11.86 -6.74
CA VAL A 153 -3.21 -11.73 -5.46
C VAL A 153 -4.18 -11.41 -4.34
N GLU A 154 -5.13 -10.50 -4.54
CA GLU A 154 -6.12 -10.17 -3.51
C GLU A 154 -6.94 -11.38 -3.08
N PHE A 155 -7.33 -12.23 -4.02
CA PHE A 155 -8.04 -13.48 -3.72
C PHE A 155 -7.16 -14.43 -2.89
N ILE A 156 -5.89 -14.61 -3.26
CA ILE A 156 -4.92 -15.43 -2.52
C ILE A 156 -4.72 -14.88 -1.10
N ILE A 157 -4.53 -13.57 -0.97
CA ILE A 157 -4.29 -12.90 0.32
C ILE A 157 -5.50 -13.04 1.23
N ASN A 158 -6.72 -12.75 0.76
CA ASN A 158 -7.91 -12.89 1.60
C ASN A 158 -8.16 -14.36 1.99
N SER A 159 -7.91 -15.31 1.10
CA SER A 159 -7.98 -16.74 1.42
C SER A 159 -6.96 -17.12 2.50
N LEU A 160 -5.74 -16.59 2.41
CA LEU A 160 -4.68 -16.83 3.38
C LEU A 160 -5.00 -16.19 4.75
N VAL A 161 -5.56 -14.99 4.76
CA VAL A 161 -6.02 -14.32 5.99
C VAL A 161 -7.05 -15.20 6.72
N ILE A 162 -8.07 -15.67 6.00
CA ILE A 162 -9.13 -16.54 6.56
C ILE A 162 -8.53 -17.85 7.07
N LEU A 163 -7.66 -18.49 6.28
CA LEU A 163 -7.00 -19.73 6.67
C LEU A 163 -6.19 -19.57 7.96
N LEU A 164 -5.36 -18.53 8.05
CA LEU A 164 -4.55 -18.27 9.25
C LEU A 164 -5.42 -17.92 10.46
N ALA A 165 -6.53 -17.22 10.26
CA ALA A 165 -7.49 -16.94 11.34
C ALA A 165 -8.13 -18.23 11.87
N PHE A 166 -8.54 -19.16 10.99
CA PHE A 166 -9.05 -20.47 11.40
C PHE A 166 -8.01 -21.33 12.13
N LEU A 167 -6.73 -21.20 11.77
CA LEU A 167 -5.63 -21.88 12.45
C LEU A 167 -5.24 -21.22 13.79
N GLY A 168 -5.92 -20.15 14.21
CA GLY A 168 -5.69 -19.51 15.50
C GLY A 168 -4.47 -18.59 15.56
N PHE A 169 -3.98 -18.07 14.44
CA PHE A 169 -2.82 -17.17 14.40
C PHE A 169 -3.10 -15.75 14.97
N GLY A 170 -4.34 -15.44 15.37
CA GLY A 170 -4.72 -14.13 15.94
C GLY A 170 -4.35 -12.96 15.02
N VAL A 171 -3.75 -11.89 15.56
CA VAL A 171 -3.26 -10.73 14.79
C VAL A 171 -2.39 -11.11 13.59
N TRP A 172 -1.59 -12.18 13.68
CA TRP A 172 -0.67 -12.58 12.61
C TRP A 172 -1.39 -13.00 11.33
N SER A 173 -2.65 -13.43 11.43
CA SER A 173 -3.52 -13.66 10.28
C SER A 173 -3.72 -12.40 9.41
N LEU A 174 -3.60 -11.21 10.00
CA LEU A 174 -3.72 -9.93 9.31
C LEU A 174 -2.37 -9.36 8.84
N VAL A 175 -1.27 -9.76 9.47
CA VAL A 175 0.08 -9.22 9.23
C VAL A 175 0.79 -9.99 8.12
N ILE A 176 0.84 -11.33 8.23
CA ILE A 176 1.58 -12.20 7.30
C ILE A 176 1.10 -12.00 5.85
N PRO A 177 -0.21 -11.99 5.56
CA PRO A 177 -0.68 -11.84 4.19
C PRO A 177 -0.35 -10.48 3.58
N GLN A 178 -0.28 -9.40 4.38
CA GLN A 178 0.12 -8.07 3.89
C GLN A 178 1.58 -8.05 3.41
N ILE A 179 2.46 -8.79 4.09
CA ILE A 179 3.88 -8.89 3.74
C ILE A 179 4.04 -9.73 2.47
N ILE A 180 3.33 -10.85 2.38
CA ILE A 180 3.35 -11.78 1.24
C ILE A 180 2.74 -11.16 -0.03
N ALA A 181 1.81 -10.22 0.12
CA ALA A 181 1.15 -9.57 -1.02
C ALA A 181 2.13 -8.90 -1.99
N SER A 182 3.18 -8.27 -1.46
CA SER A 182 4.12 -7.49 -2.27
C SER A 182 5.00 -8.38 -3.16
N PRO A 183 5.64 -9.45 -2.64
CA PRO A 183 6.30 -10.45 -3.49
C PRO A 183 5.37 -11.09 -4.52
N LEU A 184 4.14 -11.46 -4.13
CA LEU A 184 3.16 -12.07 -5.03
C LEU A 184 2.77 -11.17 -6.21
N ARG A 185 2.75 -9.85 -6.02
CA ARG A 185 2.56 -8.87 -7.11
C ARG A 185 3.86 -8.58 -7.87
N ALA A 186 4.97 -8.42 -7.16
CA ALA A 186 6.24 -8.07 -7.76
C ALA A 186 6.67 -9.13 -8.79
N ILE A 187 6.72 -10.41 -8.41
CA ILE A 187 7.21 -11.50 -9.28
C ILE A 187 6.59 -11.46 -10.70
N PRO A 188 5.26 -11.47 -10.88
CA PRO A 188 4.66 -11.39 -12.21
C PRO A 188 4.96 -10.06 -12.92
N PHE A 189 5.04 -8.93 -12.21
CA PHE A 189 5.41 -7.66 -12.82
C PHE A 189 6.84 -7.68 -13.37
N TRP A 190 7.79 -8.27 -12.65
CA TRP A 190 9.16 -8.47 -13.11
C TRP A 190 9.23 -9.37 -14.34
N ILE A 191 8.53 -10.51 -14.32
CA ILE A 191 8.48 -11.43 -15.46
C ILE A 191 7.90 -10.73 -16.70
N LYS A 192 6.88 -9.89 -16.53
CA LYS A 192 6.20 -9.24 -17.65
C LYS A 192 6.98 -8.07 -18.24
N THR A 193 7.58 -7.23 -17.39
CA THR A 193 8.32 -6.04 -17.83
C THR A 193 9.64 -6.38 -18.52
N LYS A 194 10.25 -7.54 -18.20
CA LYS A 194 11.59 -7.93 -18.68
C LYS A 194 12.67 -6.87 -18.43
N TRP A 195 12.40 -5.93 -17.52
CA TRP A 195 13.34 -4.92 -17.11
C TRP A 195 14.08 -5.43 -15.87
N HIS A 196 15.39 -5.17 -15.83
CA HIS A 196 16.24 -5.53 -14.71
C HIS A 196 17.05 -4.30 -14.29
N PRO A 197 17.16 -4.02 -12.97
CA PRO A 197 17.86 -2.87 -12.46
C PRO A 197 19.33 -3.08 -12.75
N THR A 198 19.91 -2.15 -13.49
CA THR A 198 21.35 -1.99 -13.49
C THR A 198 21.72 -0.94 -12.46
N PHE A 199 22.92 -1.03 -11.87
CA PHE A 199 23.38 -0.03 -10.92
C PHE A 199 23.68 1.27 -11.68
N TYR A 200 22.67 2.14 -11.74
CA TYR A 200 22.71 3.43 -12.42
C TYR A 200 21.98 4.43 -11.53
N ILE A 201 22.71 5.44 -11.06
CA ILE A 201 22.19 6.52 -10.25
C ILE A 201 22.80 7.81 -10.79
N GLU A 202 21.98 8.69 -11.34
CA GLU A 202 22.42 9.98 -11.86
C GLU A 202 21.89 11.12 -10.98
N ARG A 203 22.77 12.08 -10.63
CA ARG A 203 22.41 13.21 -9.77
C ARG A 203 21.28 14.07 -10.35
N ARG A 204 21.21 14.18 -11.68
CA ARG A 204 20.14 14.89 -12.39
C ARG A 204 18.79 14.22 -12.12
N ASP A 205 18.71 12.92 -12.32
CA ASP A 205 17.50 12.13 -12.10
C ASP A 205 17.06 12.18 -10.62
N ILE A 206 18.01 12.15 -9.67
CA ILE A 206 17.71 12.37 -8.24
C ILE A 206 17.07 13.74 -8.01
N LYS A 207 17.64 14.81 -8.58
CA LYS A 207 17.12 16.17 -8.39
C LYS A 207 15.70 16.30 -8.95
N ASP A 208 15.47 15.72 -10.12
CA ASP A 208 14.15 15.72 -10.75
C ASP A 208 13.15 14.98 -9.87
N LEU A 209 13.48 13.76 -9.42
CA LEU A 209 12.66 12.97 -8.49
C LEU A 209 12.35 13.72 -7.17
N MET A 210 13.37 14.31 -6.53
CA MET A 210 13.19 15.04 -5.26
C MET A 210 12.39 16.33 -5.42
N SER A 211 12.50 17.02 -6.55
CA SER A 211 11.78 18.27 -6.81
C SER A 211 10.27 18.08 -6.91
N PHE A 212 9.82 16.95 -7.48
CA PHE A 212 8.43 16.51 -7.46
C PHE A 212 8.01 16.00 -6.07
N GLY A 213 8.89 15.24 -5.43
CA GLY A 213 8.58 14.55 -4.17
C GLY A 213 8.26 15.46 -2.99
N LYS A 214 8.97 16.59 -2.83
CA LYS A 214 8.76 17.47 -1.67
C LYS A 214 7.34 18.05 -1.57
N ASN A 215 6.74 18.42 -2.71
CA ASN A 215 5.41 19.02 -2.74
C ASN A 215 4.34 17.96 -2.48
N ILE A 216 4.55 16.75 -3.01
CA ILE A 216 3.69 15.59 -2.75
C ILE A 216 3.75 15.24 -1.27
N LEU A 217 4.95 15.10 -0.69
CA LEU A 217 5.13 14.80 0.73
C LEU A 217 4.42 15.81 1.63
N ALA A 218 4.54 17.12 1.35
CA ALA A 218 3.86 18.16 2.13
C ALA A 218 2.33 18.02 2.04
N SER A 219 1.80 17.71 0.86
CA SER A 219 0.37 17.44 0.66
C SER A 219 -0.08 16.17 1.40
N GLU A 220 0.71 15.10 1.35
CA GLU A 220 0.43 13.83 2.03
C GLU A 220 0.45 14.00 3.55
N LEU A 221 1.42 14.73 4.10
CA LEU A 221 1.50 15.04 5.52
C LEU A 221 0.27 15.83 5.98
N THR A 222 -0.09 16.88 5.25
CA THR A 222 -1.26 17.71 5.57
C THR A 222 -2.54 16.88 5.57
N ARG A 223 -2.72 16.03 4.55
CA ARG A 223 -3.87 15.13 4.46
C ARG A 223 -3.88 14.08 5.56
N TYR A 224 -2.73 13.48 5.86
CA TYR A 224 -2.61 12.44 6.87
C TYR A 224 -2.94 12.99 8.25
N VAL A 225 -2.42 14.16 8.61
CA VAL A 225 -2.77 14.84 9.87
C VAL A 225 -4.27 15.10 9.93
N ASN A 226 -4.85 15.70 8.90
CA ASN A 226 -6.29 15.99 8.87
C ASN A 226 -7.17 14.73 9.03
N GLN A 227 -6.79 13.61 8.41
CA GLN A 227 -7.57 12.37 8.47
C GLN A 227 -7.34 11.54 9.74
N ASN A 228 -6.19 11.68 10.38
CA ASN A 228 -5.81 10.85 11.54
C ASN A 228 -5.79 11.63 12.85
N THR A 229 -6.16 12.92 12.86
CA THR A 229 -6.28 13.71 14.10
C THR A 229 -7.19 13.02 15.11
N ASP A 230 -8.32 12.48 14.65
CA ASP A 230 -9.25 11.73 15.50
C ASP A 230 -8.59 10.49 16.10
N TYR A 231 -7.84 9.72 15.30
CA TYR A 231 -7.13 8.52 15.74
C TYR A 231 -5.99 8.83 16.73
N PHE A 232 -5.26 9.94 16.55
CA PHE A 232 -4.21 10.37 17.47
C PHE A 232 -4.78 10.79 18.84
N LEU A 233 -5.91 11.50 18.85
CA LEU A 233 -6.57 11.94 20.08
C LEU A 233 -7.26 10.75 20.79
N ILE A 234 -7.96 9.89 20.04
CA ILE A 234 -8.67 8.71 20.54
C ILE A 234 -7.68 7.66 21.06
N GLY A 235 -6.59 7.39 20.35
CA GLY A 235 -5.59 6.38 20.75
C GLY A 235 -4.81 6.70 22.03
N LYS A 236 -4.81 7.96 22.48
CA LYS A 236 -4.21 8.38 23.76
C LYS A 236 -5.20 8.35 24.93
N ILE A 237 -6.49 8.54 24.66
CA ILE A 237 -7.53 8.70 25.68
C ILE A 237 -8.30 7.39 25.91
N LEU A 238 -8.39 6.51 24.91
CA LEU A 238 -9.18 5.29 24.94
C LEU A 238 -8.29 4.04 24.97
N THR A 239 -8.71 3.03 25.73
CA THR A 239 -8.07 1.71 25.75
C THR A 239 -8.10 1.06 24.36
N THR A 240 -7.13 0.19 24.07
CA THR A 240 -6.95 -0.53 22.79
C THR A 240 -8.22 -1.21 22.27
N ALA A 241 -9.06 -1.75 23.17
CA ALA A 241 -10.35 -2.36 22.80
C ALA A 241 -11.36 -1.35 22.22
N LYS A 242 -11.46 -0.14 22.80
CA LYS A 242 -12.36 0.93 22.30
C LYS A 242 -11.86 1.51 20.98
N LEU A 243 -10.55 1.60 20.79
CA LEU A 243 -9.96 1.95 19.50
C LEU A 243 -10.31 0.90 18.44
N GLY A 244 -10.26 -0.40 18.80
CA GLY A 244 -10.68 -1.51 17.94
C GLY A 244 -12.11 -1.36 17.43
N TYR A 245 -13.08 -1.14 18.33
CA TYR A 245 -14.47 -0.86 17.97
C TYR A 245 -14.63 0.38 17.08
N TYR A 246 -13.90 1.47 17.37
CA TYR A 246 -13.91 2.68 16.56
C TYR A 246 -13.37 2.42 15.14
N THR A 247 -12.21 1.78 14.99
CA THR A 247 -11.69 1.40 13.66
C THR A 247 -12.65 0.48 12.92
N PHE A 248 -13.27 -0.47 13.60
CA PHE A 248 -14.24 -1.37 12.98
C PHE A 248 -15.46 -0.59 12.46
N ALA A 249 -16.05 0.27 13.29
CA ALA A 249 -17.16 1.14 12.91
C ALA A 249 -16.77 2.13 11.80
N TYR A 250 -15.59 2.74 11.86
CA TYR A 250 -15.08 3.66 10.85
C TYR A 250 -14.83 2.95 9.51
N ASN A 251 -14.31 1.72 9.53
CA ASN A 251 -14.14 0.92 8.31
C ASN A 251 -15.49 0.53 7.70
N LEU A 252 -16.50 0.24 8.54
CA LEU A 252 -17.87 -0.03 8.11
C LEU A 252 -18.57 1.24 7.57
N ALA A 253 -18.30 2.40 8.17
CA ALA A 253 -18.96 3.67 7.86
C ALA A 253 -18.35 4.41 6.66
N ASN A 254 -17.02 4.35 6.46
CA ASN A 254 -16.38 4.93 5.27
C ASN A 254 -16.53 4.08 4.01
N TRP A 255 -17.15 2.92 4.16
CA TRP A 255 -17.35 1.93 3.12
C TRP A 255 -18.14 2.44 1.90
N PRO A 256 -19.22 3.24 2.04
CA PRO A 256 -19.97 3.78 0.89
C PRO A 256 -19.28 5.00 0.26
N VAL A 257 -18.72 5.88 1.09
CA VAL A 257 -18.24 7.21 0.67
C VAL A 257 -17.02 7.11 -0.23
N VAL A 258 -16.01 6.30 0.13
CA VAL A 258 -14.79 6.16 -0.67
C VAL A 258 -15.08 5.48 -2.03
N ASN A 259 -16.03 4.55 -2.07
CA ASN A 259 -16.37 3.81 -3.29
C ASN A 259 -17.09 4.68 -4.32
N ILE A 260 -18.05 5.49 -3.87
CA ILE A 260 -18.79 6.38 -4.76
C ILE A 260 -17.85 7.46 -5.30
N VAL A 261 -17.04 8.08 -4.44
CA VAL A 261 -16.10 9.15 -4.83
C VAL A 261 -15.02 8.63 -5.79
N LYS A 262 -14.49 7.42 -5.59
CA LYS A 262 -13.42 6.88 -6.44
C LYS A 262 -13.92 6.43 -7.81
N ILE A 263 -15.15 5.90 -7.91
CA ILE A 263 -15.81 5.60 -9.19
C ILE A 263 -16.11 6.90 -9.93
N ILE A 264 -16.64 7.92 -9.25
CA ILE A 264 -16.90 9.24 -9.84
C ILE A 264 -15.59 9.85 -10.36
N ASN A 265 -14.51 9.85 -9.58
CA ASN A 265 -13.23 10.41 -10.02
C ASN A 265 -12.59 9.63 -11.19
N THR A 266 -12.83 8.33 -11.30
CA THR A 266 -12.32 7.51 -12.43
C THR A 266 -13.12 7.74 -13.72
N VAL A 267 -14.37 8.19 -13.60
CA VAL A 267 -15.25 8.50 -14.75
C VAL A 267 -15.20 9.99 -15.11
N ALA A 268 -14.94 10.88 -14.14
CA ALA A 268 -14.93 12.33 -14.31
C ALA A 268 -13.59 12.88 -14.82
N LEU A 269 -12.50 12.11 -14.74
CA LEU A 269 -11.22 12.48 -15.34
C LEU A 269 -11.07 11.79 -16.71
N PRO A 270 -11.13 12.55 -17.83
CA PRO A 270 -10.88 12.02 -19.17
C PRO A 270 -9.44 11.53 -19.36
#